data_AF-A0A6N2CMQ8-F1
#
_entry.id   AF-A0A6N2CMQ8-F1
#
_cell.length_a   1.000
_cell.length_b   1.000
_cell.length_c   1.000
_cell.angle_alpha   90.00
_cell.angle_beta   90.00
_cell.angle_gamma   90.00
#
_symmetry.space_group_name_H-M   'P 1'
#
loop_
_entity.id
_entity.type
_entity.pdbx_description
1 polymer ?
#
loop_
_entity_poly.entity_id
_entity_poly.type
_entity_poly.pdbx_seq_one_letter_code
_entity_poly.pdbx_strand_id
1 'polypeptide(L)' 'MKNVTITLEEEVARWARVWAAEHDTSVSRILGETLKEKMQKEGNYARAQASYLSRPAKPLKPRKESYPKRDELYER' A
#
# COMPACT_ATOMS: atom_id res chain seq x y z
N MET A 1 -10.22 -17.91 12.35
CA MET A 1 -9.51 -16.88 13.15
C MET A 1 -8.30 -17.55 13.77
N LYS A 2 -7.13 -16.91 13.80
CA LYS A 2 -5.93 -17.44 14.47
C LYS A 2 -5.61 -16.55 15.67
N ASN A 3 -5.27 -17.16 16.81
CA ASN A 3 -4.88 -16.43 18.01
C ASN A 3 -3.40 -16.03 17.90
N VAL A 4 -3.10 -14.81 18.33
CA VAL A 4 -1.75 -14.24 18.32
C VAL A 4 -1.47 -13.67 19.70
N THR A 5 -0.38 -14.11 20.31
CA THR A 5 0.13 -13.56 21.57
C THR A 5 1.21 -12.54 21.24
N ILE A 6 1.08 -11.33 21.76
CA ILE A 6 2.05 -10.24 21.61
C ILE A 6 2.48 -9.72 22.97
N THR A 7 3.73 -9.32 23.07
CA THR A 7 4.25 -8.59 24.24
C THR A 7 4.17 -7.10 23.94
N LEU A 8 3.58 -6.35 24.86
CA LEU A 8 3.46 -4.90 24.80
C LEU A 8 4.00 -4.31 26.10
N GLU A 9 4.44 -3.07 26.05
CA GLU A 9 4.68 -2.30 27.27
C GLU A 9 3.38 -2.16 28.06
N GLU A 10 3.44 -2.29 29.40
CA GLU A 10 2.26 -2.31 30.24
C GLU A 10 1.39 -1.06 30.06
N GLU A 11 2.03 0.11 29.96
CA GLU A 11 1.33 1.38 29.78
C GLU A 11 0.56 1.43 28.45
N VAL A 12 1.16 0.92 27.37
CA VAL A 12 0.53 0.84 26.05
C VAL A 12 -0.63 -0.15 26.07
N ALA A 13 -0.46 -1.30 26.71
CA ALA A 13 -1.52 -2.32 26.82
C ALA A 13 -2.72 -1.79 27.62
N ARG A 14 -2.48 -1.06 28.70
CA ARG A 14 -3.52 -0.41 29.51
C ARG A 14 -4.25 0.66 28.71
N TRP A 15 -3.52 1.56 28.06
CA TRP A 15 -4.11 2.61 27.23
C TRP A 15 -4.96 2.03 26.11
N ALA A 16 -4.45 1.03 25.38
CA ALA A 16 -5.16 0.41 24.26
C ALA A 16 -6.47 -0.26 24.71
N ARG A 17 -6.49 -0.88 25.90
CA ARG A 17 -7.71 -1.46 26.48
C ARG A 17 -8.77 -0.40 26.79
N VAL A 18 -8.37 0.71 27.40
CA VAL A 18 -9.30 1.82 27.73
C VAL A 18 -9.85 2.44 26.44
N TRP A 19 -8.96 2.78 25.51
CA TRP A 19 -9.35 3.38 24.24
C TRP A 19 -10.31 2.48 23.45
N ALA A 20 -10.04 1.17 23.40
CA ALA A 20 -10.90 0.22 22.71
C ALA A 20 -12.29 0.15 23.35
N ALA A 21 -12.38 0.17 24.68
CA ALA A 21 -13.64 0.20 25.39
C ALA A 21 -14.43 1.50 25.13
N GLU A 22 -13.75 2.65 25.10
CA GLU A 22 -14.37 3.96 24.78
C GLU A 22 -14.96 4.02 23.36
N HIS A 23 -14.41 3.23 22.43
CA HIS A 23 -14.83 3.20 21.02
C HIS A 23 -15.64 1.94 20.65
N ASP A 24 -16.20 1.24 21.64
CA ASP A 24 -17.00 0.02 21.45
C ASP A 24 -16.31 -1.05 20.56
N THR A 25 -14.98 -1.16 20.69
CA THR A 25 -14.14 -2.04 19.88
C THR A 25 -13.20 -2.88 20.76
N SER A 26 -12.37 -3.70 20.13
CA SER A 26 -11.38 -4.52 20.83
C SER A 26 -9.96 -4.26 20.31
N VAL A 27 -8.97 -4.44 21.19
CA VAL A 27 -7.55 -4.33 20.84
C VAL A 27 -7.19 -5.28 19.68
N SER A 28 -7.75 -6.49 19.67
CA SER A 28 -7.54 -7.47 18.60
C SER A 28 -8.14 -7.01 17.27
N ARG A 29 -9.29 -6.32 17.29
CA ARG A 29 -9.90 -5.77 16.08
C ARG A 29 -9.05 -4.64 15.49
N ILE A 30 -8.65 -3.67 16.32
CA ILE A 30 -7.80 -2.55 15.92
C ILE A 30 -6.48 -3.06 15.31
N LEU A 31 -5.83 -4.02 16.00
CA LEU A 31 -4.59 -4.62 15.51
C LEU A 31 -4.79 -5.37 14.20
N GLY A 32 -5.88 -6.12 14.06
CA GLY A 32 -6.21 -6.83 12.84
C GLY A 32 -6.44 -5.90 11.64
N GLU A 33 -7.15 -4.80 11.86
CA GLU A 33 -7.39 -3.77 10.83
C GLU A 33 -6.07 -3.09 10.42
N THR A 34 -5.25 -2.71 11.40
CA THR A 34 -3.93 -2.08 11.17
C THR A 34 -3.00 -3.01 10.36
N LEU A 35 -2.94 -4.30 10.72
CA LEU A 35 -2.14 -5.29 10.00
C LEU A 35 -2.67 -5.53 8.57
N LYS A 36 -3.99 -5.52 8.39
CA LYS A 36 -4.61 -5.65 7.06
C LYS A 36 -4.26 -4.47 6.17
N GLU A 37 -4.30 -3.25 6.69
CA GLU A 37 -3.89 -2.06 5.95
C GLU A 37 -2.42 -2.12 5.55
N LYS A 38 -1.53 -2.52 6.48
CA LYS A 38 -0.11 -2.68 6.19
C LYS A 38 0.15 -3.74 5.12
N MET A 39 -0.48 -4.90 5.23
CA MET A 39 -0.41 -5.97 4.24
C MET A 39 -0.87 -5.50 2.86
N GLN A 40 -1.95 -4.72 2.80
CA GLN A 40 -2.41 -4.14 1.54
C GLN A 40 -1.39 -3.14 0.98
N LYS A 41 -0.87 -2.22 1.80
CA LYS A 41 0.14 -1.24 1.37
C LYS A 41 1.38 -1.93 0.80
N GLU A 42 1.92 -2.93 1.49
CA GLU A 42 3.10 -3.68 1.05
C GLU A 42 2.80 -4.51 -0.22
N GLY A 43 1.63 -5.14 -0.30
CA GLY A 43 1.23 -5.93 -1.47
C GLY A 43 0.81 -5.11 -2.69
N ASN A 44 0.41 -3.84 -2.51
CA ASN A 44 -0.12 -3.03 -3.60
C ASN A 44 0.94 -2.72 -4.66
N TYR A 45 2.16 -2.36 -4.25
CA TYR A 45 3.24 -2.09 -5.20
C TYR A 45 3.60 -3.34 -6.01
N ALA A 46 3.83 -4.47 -5.33
CA ALA A 46 4.17 -5.73 -6.00
C ALA A 46 3.07 -6.19 -6.97
N ARG A 47 1.79 -6.05 -6.58
CA ARG A 47 0.65 -6.36 -7.46
C ARG A 47 0.55 -5.39 -8.65
N ALA A 48 0.74 -4.10 -8.43
CA ALA A 48 0.74 -3.10 -9.50
C ALA A 48 1.89 -3.32 -10.49
N GLN A 49 3.08 -3.64 -9.98
CA GLN A 49 4.25 -3.99 -10.79
C GLN A 49 4.01 -5.24 -11.63
N ALA A 50 3.51 -6.32 -11.02
CA ALA A 50 3.19 -7.55 -11.74
C ALA A 50 2.15 -7.30 -12.84
N SER A 51 1.10 -6.51 -12.56
CA SER A 51 0.08 -6.13 -13.53
C SER A 51 0.59 -5.24 -14.65
N TYR A 52 1.54 -4.33 -14.36
CA TYR A 52 2.16 -3.49 -15.35
C TYR A 52 3.06 -4.31 -16.29
N LEU A 53 3.91 -5.18 -15.73
CA LEU A 53 4.87 -6.00 -16.47
C LEU A 53 4.20 -7.13 -17.27
N SER A 54 3.01 -7.59 -16.87
CA SER A 54 2.26 -8.59 -17.64
C SER A 54 1.69 -8.04 -18.95
N ARG A 55 1.67 -6.72 -19.13
CA ARG A 55 1.15 -6.08 -20.35
C ARG A 55 2.24 -6.07 -21.43
N PRO A 56 1.92 -6.48 -22.67
CA PRO A 56 2.88 -6.38 -23.76
C PRO A 56 3.22 -4.91 -24.02
N ALA A 57 4.51 -4.63 -24.23
CA ALA A 57 4.96 -3.29 -24.57
C ALA A 57 4.32 -2.85 -25.90
N LYS A 58 3.64 -1.70 -25.89
CA LYS A 58 3.11 -1.08 -27.10
C LYS A 58 4.02 0.08 -27.51
N PRO A 59 4.45 0.17 -28.77
CA PRO A 59 5.14 1.34 -29.28
C PRO A 59 4.25 2.58 -29.07
N LEU A 60 4.81 3.63 -28.46
CA LEU A 60 4.12 4.91 -28.29
C LEU A 60 4.10 5.74 -29.57
N LYS A 61 4.89 5.34 -30.56
CA LYS A 61 5.02 6.00 -31.85
C LYS A 61 4.60 5.09 -33.00
N PRO A 62 4.11 5.66 -34.11
CA PRO A 62 4.00 4.96 -35.37
C PRO A 62 5.39 4.45 -35.84
N ARG A 63 5.42 3.32 -36.54
CA ARG A 63 6.65 2.59 -36.94
C ARG A 63 7.66 3.42 -37.75
N LYS A 64 7.27 4.60 -38.25
CA LYS A 64 8.08 5.45 -39.16
C LYS A 64 8.36 6.86 -38.65
N GLU A 65 7.93 7.21 -37.44
CA GLU A 65 8.19 8.54 -36.87
C GLU A 65 9.37 8.50 -35.90
N SER A 66 10.11 9.62 -35.81
CA SER A 66 11.12 9.84 -34.78
C SER A 66 10.44 10.48 -33.57
N TYR A 67 10.94 10.20 -32.36
CA TYR A 67 10.47 10.95 -31.20
C TYR A 67 10.92 12.41 -31.33
N PRO A 68 10.07 13.39 -30.93
CA PRO A 68 10.45 14.79 -30.99
C PRO A 68 11.70 15.05 -30.15
N LYS A 69 12.55 15.96 -30.61
CA LYS A 69 13.66 16.43 -29.78
C LYS A 69 13.15 17.40 -28.73
N ARG A 70 13.85 17.48 -27.59
CA ARG A 70 13.49 18.38 -26.49
C ARG A 70 13.31 19.82 -26.96
N ASP A 71 14.18 20.29 -27.86
CA ASP A 71 14.18 21.65 -28.39
C ASP A 71 13.00 21.94 -29.33
N GLU A 72 12.37 20.90 -29.90
CA GLU A 72 11.19 21.00 -30.76
C GLU A 72 9.88 21.04 -29.95
N LEU A 73 9.91 20.59 -28.69
CA LEU A 73 8.74 20.50 -27.81
C LEU A 73 8.57 21.70 -26.88
N TYR A 74 9.67 22.38 -26.58
CA TYR A 74 9.68 23.53 -25.67
C TYR A 74 10.39 24.66 -26.39
N GLU A 75 9.62 25.51 -27.07
CA GLU A 75 10.11 26.80 -27.54
C GLU A 75 10.57 27.60 -26.31
N ARG A 76 11.85 27.99 -26.31
CA ARG A 76 12.41 28.89 -25.32
C ARG A 76 12.19 30.33 -25.73
#